data_AF-A0A2K9AH89-F1
#
_entry.id   AF-A0A2K9AH89-F1
#
_cell.length_a   1.000
_cell.length_b   1.000
_cell.length_c   1.000
_cell.angle_alpha   90.00
_cell.angle_beta   90.00
_cell.angle_gamma   90.00
#
_symmetry.space_group_name_H-M   'P 1'
#
loop_
_entity.id
_entity.type
_entity.pdbx_description
1 polymer ?
#
loop_
_entity_poly.entity_id
_entity_poly.type
_entity_poly.pdbx_seq_one_letter_code
_entity_poly.pdbx_strand_id
1 'polypeptide(L)'
;MHQPSLFNEQSSDSIRLKDAELEYWPVFLSDKEAGGYLSKLLKVTDWQTETIRIAGVERLVPRLTAWYGEPGASYSYSGVLHHPTAWNQELLTLKKQIEQCCGESFNSALLNLYRNGKDSVAWHSDDEPELGQQPIIASLSLGAPRSFQLKHKKDPHLRHKLTLTSGSLLVMRGDTQQCWSHQVPKEPAVTEPRINITFRNIVTNSNQ
;
A
#
# COMPACT_ATOMS: atom_id res chain seq x y z
N MET A 1 -24.49 -7.66 29.18
CA MET A 1 -24.72 -6.34 28.53
C MET A 1 -23.91 -6.32 27.24
N HIS A 2 -24.57 -6.50 26.11
CA HIS A 2 -23.93 -6.34 24.80
C HIS A 2 -23.71 -4.86 24.54
N GLN A 3 -22.45 -4.45 24.50
CA GLN A 3 -22.08 -3.13 24.03
C GLN A 3 -22.17 -3.15 22.50
N PRO A 4 -23.02 -2.33 21.87
CA PRO A 4 -23.12 -2.30 20.42
C PRO A 4 -21.79 -1.82 19.83
N SER A 5 -21.42 -2.45 18.72
CA SER A 5 -20.21 -2.20 17.98
C SER A 5 -20.11 -0.72 17.57
N LEU A 6 -19.04 -0.06 18.01
CA LEU A 6 -18.65 1.32 17.64
C LEU A 6 -18.04 1.37 16.23
N PHE A 7 -18.65 0.71 15.25
CA PHE A 7 -18.39 1.08 13.86
C PHE A 7 -19.21 2.33 13.59
N ASN A 8 -18.60 3.50 13.82
CA ASN A 8 -19.03 4.71 13.15
C ASN A 8 -19.20 4.37 11.67
N GLU A 9 -20.30 4.79 11.04
CA GLU A 9 -20.53 4.66 9.61
C GLU A 9 -19.40 5.41 8.87
N GLN A 10 -18.29 4.72 8.60
CA GLN A 10 -17.18 5.24 7.83
C GLN A 10 -17.61 5.14 6.36
N SER A 11 -18.09 6.26 5.82
CA SER A 11 -18.44 6.36 4.41
C SER A 11 -17.18 6.29 3.55
N SER A 12 -17.14 5.35 2.60
CA SER A 12 -16.21 5.40 1.49
C SER A 12 -16.70 6.31 0.38
N ASP A 13 -15.75 6.92 -0.33
CA ASP A 13 -15.96 7.56 -1.61
C ASP A 13 -15.55 6.60 -2.73
N SER A 14 -16.50 6.22 -3.59
CA SER A 14 -16.18 5.54 -4.84
C SER A 14 -15.68 6.57 -5.87
N ILE A 15 -14.41 6.44 -6.26
CA ILE A 15 -13.78 7.31 -7.25
C ILE A 15 -13.79 6.58 -8.59
N ARG A 16 -14.74 6.98 -9.45
CA ARG A 16 -14.88 6.40 -10.79
C ARG A 16 -13.95 7.09 -11.77
N LEU A 17 -12.94 6.37 -12.23
CA LEU A 17 -12.08 6.77 -13.33
C LEU A 17 -12.29 5.77 -14.48
N LYS A 18 -11.97 6.18 -15.71
CA LYS A 18 -11.98 5.26 -16.85
C LYS A 18 -11.04 4.08 -16.56
N ASP A 19 -11.50 2.85 -16.73
CA ASP A 19 -10.70 1.62 -16.57
C ASP A 19 -10.02 1.49 -15.18
N ALA A 20 -10.63 2.08 -14.13
CA ALA A 20 -10.16 1.94 -12.76
C ALA A 20 -11.30 1.96 -11.75
N GLU A 21 -11.13 1.16 -10.71
CA GLU A 21 -12.05 1.02 -9.59
C GLU A 21 -11.29 1.37 -8.31
N LEU A 22 -11.61 2.54 -7.76
CA LEU A 22 -10.98 3.08 -6.57
C LEU A 22 -12.04 3.33 -5.51
N GLU A 23 -11.77 2.88 -4.29
CA GLU A 23 -12.60 3.16 -3.13
C GLU A 23 -11.73 3.76 -2.03
N TYR A 24 -12.12 4.93 -1.52
CA TYR A 24 -11.32 5.70 -0.59
C TYR A 24 -12.08 5.97 0.70
N TRP A 25 -11.51 5.56 1.83
CA TRP A 25 -11.98 5.90 3.16
C TRP A 25 -11.05 6.97 3.74
N PRO A 26 -11.48 8.24 3.81
CA PRO A 26 -10.63 9.32 4.35
C PRO A 26 -10.29 9.10 5.83
N VAL A 27 -11.17 8.42 6.57
CA VAL A 27 -11.03 8.13 8.01
C VAL A 27 -11.36 6.66 8.25
N PHE A 28 -10.46 5.75 7.83
CA PHE A 28 -10.56 4.32 8.14
C PHE A 28 -10.09 4.01 9.57
N LEU A 29 -9.03 4.68 10.02
CA LEU A 29 -8.62 4.72 11.42
C LEU A 29 -8.86 6.12 11.98
N SER A 30 -9.25 6.20 13.25
CA SER A 30 -9.23 7.48 13.96
C SER A 30 -7.81 8.02 14.10
N ASP A 31 -7.65 9.34 14.27
CA ASP A 31 -6.33 9.96 14.47
C ASP A 31 -5.53 9.32 15.61
N LYS A 32 -6.22 8.93 16.69
CA LYS A 32 -5.61 8.26 17.84
C LYS A 32 -5.08 6.88 17.48
N GLU A 33 -5.85 6.08 16.75
CA GLU A 33 -5.42 4.75 16.31
C GLU A 33 -4.27 4.86 15.31
N ALA A 34 -4.42 5.72 14.30
CA ALA A 34 -3.41 5.93 13.28
C ALA A 34 -2.07 6.40 13.88
N GLY A 35 -2.10 7.36 14.80
CA GLY A 35 -0.91 7.82 15.53
C GLY A 35 -0.28 6.73 16.40
N GLY A 36 -1.11 5.89 17.02
CA GLY A 36 -0.68 4.73 17.79
C GLY A 36 0.05 3.69 16.93
N TYR A 37 -0.52 3.32 15.78
CA TYR A 37 0.11 2.39 14.84
C TYR A 37 1.39 2.96 14.24
N LEU A 38 1.40 4.23 13.83
CA LEU A 38 2.61 4.90 13.34
C LEU A 38 3.75 4.79 14.35
N SER A 39 3.49 5.16 15.61
CA SER A 39 4.50 5.16 16.67
C SER A 39 5.04 3.76 16.98
N LYS A 40 4.19 2.73 16.90
CA LYS A 40 4.59 1.34 17.11
C LYS A 40 5.39 0.80 15.93
N LEU A 41 4.87 0.89 14.72
CA LEU A 41 5.50 0.34 13.51
C LEU A 41 6.86 0.99 13.21
N LEU A 42 7.03 2.28 13.50
CA LEU A 42 8.35 2.92 13.42
C LEU A 42 9.41 2.23 14.29
N LYS A 43 9.01 1.60 15.40
CA LYS A 43 9.93 0.97 16.37
C LYS A 43 10.09 -0.54 16.15
N VAL A 44 9.01 -1.24 15.80
CA VAL A 44 8.99 -2.71 15.76
C VAL A 44 9.22 -3.31 14.38
N THR A 45 9.12 -2.51 13.32
CA THR A 45 9.35 -2.97 11.95
C THR A 45 10.84 -2.97 11.64
N ASP A 46 11.32 -4.09 11.08
CA ASP A 46 12.71 -4.25 10.65
C ASP A 46 12.94 -3.61 9.28
N TRP A 47 13.05 -2.27 9.27
CA TRP A 47 13.15 -1.47 8.06
C TRP A 47 14.45 -1.72 7.28
N GLN A 48 14.31 -2.12 6.02
CA GLN A 48 15.42 -2.38 5.11
C GLN A 48 15.58 -1.26 4.09
N THR A 49 16.81 -1.09 3.60
CA THR A 49 17.06 -0.31 2.37
C THR A 49 17.22 -1.29 1.22
N GLU A 50 16.37 -1.16 0.20
CA GLU A 50 16.46 -1.97 -1.01
C GLU A 50 17.29 -1.27 -2.10
N THR A 51 17.86 -2.08 -3.00
CA THR A 51 18.45 -1.62 -4.25
C THR A 51 17.64 -2.11 -5.44
N ILE A 52 17.52 -1.26 -6.45
CA ILE A 52 16.89 -1.58 -7.73
C ILE A 52 17.87 -1.33 -8.87
N ARG A 53 17.78 -2.13 -9.92
CA ARG A 53 18.53 -1.90 -11.16
C ARG A 53 17.65 -1.15 -12.15
N ILE A 54 18.04 0.07 -12.49
CA ILE A 54 17.40 0.88 -13.53
C ILE A 54 18.43 1.09 -14.64
N ALA A 55 18.09 0.64 -15.86
CA ALA A 55 18.98 0.73 -17.03
C ALA A 55 20.40 0.16 -16.76
N GLY A 56 20.47 -0.97 -16.05
CA GLY A 56 21.73 -1.63 -15.68
C GLY A 56 22.48 -1.00 -14.50
N VAL A 57 22.02 0.13 -13.98
CA VAL A 57 22.65 0.82 -12.84
C VAL A 57 21.89 0.53 -11.56
N GLU A 58 22.61 0.05 -10.55
CA GLU A 58 22.05 -0.17 -9.22
C GLU A 58 21.86 1.15 -8.48
N ARG A 59 20.68 1.35 -7.90
CA ARG A 59 20.29 2.56 -7.18
C ARG A 59 19.54 2.17 -5.92
N LEU A 60 19.79 2.91 -4.84
CA LEU A 60 19.00 2.76 -3.62
C LEU A 60 17.57 3.23 -3.86
N VAL A 61 16.62 2.44 -3.39
CA VAL A 61 15.21 2.82 -3.34
C VAL A 61 15.08 4.01 -2.38
N PRO A 62 14.45 5.14 -2.80
CA PRO A 62 14.36 6.33 -1.97
C PRO A 62 13.20 6.21 -0.98
N ARG A 63 13.22 5.17 -0.15
CA ARG A 63 12.33 4.86 0.97
C ARG A 63 12.84 3.58 1.65
N LEU A 64 12.46 3.36 2.90
CA LEU A 64 12.71 2.09 3.57
C LEU A 64 11.51 1.16 3.36
N THR A 65 11.76 -0.14 3.34
CA THR A 65 10.73 -1.16 3.09
C THR A 65 10.79 -2.26 4.13
N ALA A 66 9.67 -2.96 4.31
CA ALA A 66 9.64 -4.22 5.02
C ALA A 66 8.51 -5.09 4.45
N TRP A 67 8.74 -6.38 4.31
CA TRP A 67 7.78 -7.32 3.73
C TRP A 67 7.31 -8.31 4.78
N TYR A 68 5.99 -8.34 5.00
CA TYR A 68 5.34 -9.27 5.92
C TYR A 68 4.31 -10.11 5.18
N GLY A 69 4.11 -11.35 5.62
CA GLY A 69 3.20 -12.25 4.92
C GLY A 69 3.20 -13.66 5.47
N GLU A 70 2.34 -14.47 4.89
CA GLU A 70 2.33 -15.92 5.11
C GLU A 70 3.60 -16.57 4.55
N PRO A 71 4.08 -17.70 5.10
CA PRO A 71 5.30 -18.36 4.62
C PRO A 71 5.32 -18.70 3.12
N GLY A 72 4.14 -18.86 2.50
CA GLY A 72 4.00 -19.13 1.05
C GLY A 72 3.89 -17.87 0.18
N ALA A 73 3.81 -16.67 0.75
CA ALA A 73 3.68 -15.39 0.03
C ALA A 73 5.05 -14.82 -0.40
N SER A 74 5.89 -15.68 -0.98
CA SER A 74 7.14 -15.27 -1.59
C SER A 74 6.90 -14.68 -2.98
N TYR A 75 7.61 -13.61 -3.31
CA TYR A 75 7.55 -12.99 -4.64
C TYR A 75 8.96 -12.71 -5.15
N SER A 76 9.10 -12.63 -6.48
CA SER A 76 10.37 -12.29 -7.12
C SER A 76 10.37 -10.82 -7.51
N TYR A 77 11.26 -10.03 -6.90
CA TYR A 77 11.49 -8.64 -7.33
C TYR A 77 12.89 -8.49 -7.92
N SER A 78 12.98 -7.96 -9.14
CA SER A 78 14.25 -7.81 -9.86
C SER A 78 15.08 -9.12 -9.96
N GLY A 79 14.41 -10.28 -9.98
CA GLY A 79 15.05 -11.61 -10.03
C GLY A 79 15.56 -12.15 -8.69
N VAL A 80 15.29 -11.46 -7.58
CA VAL A 80 15.62 -11.92 -6.23
C VAL A 80 14.35 -12.43 -5.56
N LEU A 81 14.40 -13.65 -5.03
CA LEU A 81 13.31 -14.22 -4.24
C LEU A 81 13.30 -13.58 -2.85
N HIS A 82 12.19 -12.92 -2.51
CA HIS A 82 12.00 -12.35 -1.18
C HIS A 82 11.07 -13.24 -0.36
N HIS A 83 11.52 -13.60 0.85
CA HIS A 83 10.69 -14.30 1.82
C HIS A 83 10.08 -13.29 2.81
N PRO A 84 8.76 -13.33 3.03
CA PRO A 84 8.13 -12.50 4.06
C PRO A 84 8.64 -12.81 5.44
N THR A 85 8.83 -11.74 6.22
CA THR A 85 8.86 -11.86 7.67
C THR A 85 7.47 -12.26 8.15
N ALA A 86 7.41 -13.11 9.17
CA ALA A 86 6.13 -13.48 9.77
C ALA A 86 5.41 -12.24 10.33
N TRP A 87 4.10 -12.19 10.17
CA TRP A 87 3.28 -11.07 10.65
C TRP A 87 3.53 -10.75 12.13
N ASN A 88 3.62 -9.46 12.45
CA ASN A 88 3.52 -9.00 13.84
C ASN A 88 2.05 -8.76 14.24
N GLN A 89 1.82 -8.57 15.54
CA GLN A 89 0.46 -8.44 16.10
C GLN A 89 -0.28 -7.20 15.57
N GLU A 90 0.43 -6.08 15.38
CA GLU A 90 -0.10 -4.84 14.82
C GLU A 90 -0.64 -5.07 13.39
N LEU A 91 0.16 -5.70 12.53
CA LEU A 91 -0.21 -5.96 11.16
C LEU A 91 -1.33 -6.99 11.04
N LEU A 92 -1.36 -8.03 11.87
CA LEU A 92 -2.49 -8.97 11.91
C LEU A 92 -3.81 -8.27 12.29
N THR A 93 -3.75 -7.28 13.18
CA THR A 93 -4.94 -6.54 13.61
C THR A 93 -5.45 -5.65 12.48
N LEU A 94 -4.56 -4.89 11.84
CA LEU A 94 -4.90 -4.06 10.68
C LEU A 94 -5.42 -4.89 9.50
N LYS A 95 -4.74 -6.00 9.20
CA LYS A 95 -5.16 -6.98 8.19
C LYS A 95 -6.60 -7.40 8.40
N LYS A 96 -6.97 -7.90 9.58
CA LYS A 96 -8.35 -8.35 9.87
C LYS A 96 -9.40 -7.25 9.67
N GLN A 97 -9.11 -6.01 10.10
CA GLN A 97 -10.03 -4.89 9.90
C GLN A 97 -10.21 -4.56 8.41
N ILE A 98 -9.10 -4.53 7.66
CA ILE A 98 -9.11 -4.26 6.23
C ILE A 98 -9.81 -5.39 5.46
N GLU A 99 -9.58 -6.65 5.82
CA GLU A 99 -10.26 -7.80 5.22
C GLU A 99 -11.78 -7.74 5.41
N GLN A 100 -12.23 -7.39 6.61
CA GLN A 100 -13.65 -7.19 6.90
C GLN A 100 -14.25 -6.03 6.08
N CYS A 101 -13.51 -4.93 5.93
CA CYS A 101 -13.93 -3.77 5.14
C CYS A 101 -13.96 -4.06 3.64
N CYS A 102 -12.97 -4.78 3.12
CA CYS A 102 -12.82 -5.07 1.71
C CYS A 102 -13.66 -6.27 1.24
N GLY A 103 -14.12 -7.12 2.16
CA GLY A 103 -14.75 -8.40 1.84
C GLY A 103 -13.79 -9.42 1.20
N GLU A 104 -12.49 -9.28 1.45
CA GLU A 104 -11.42 -10.02 0.76
C GLU A 104 -10.31 -10.38 1.74
N SER A 105 -9.64 -11.51 1.53
CA SER A 105 -8.46 -11.88 2.32
C SER A 105 -7.18 -11.27 1.74
N PHE A 106 -6.15 -11.10 2.56
CA PHE A 106 -4.80 -10.75 2.11
C PHE A 106 -3.79 -11.77 2.67
N ASN A 107 -2.68 -12.01 1.99
CA ASN A 107 -1.62 -12.91 2.47
C ASN A 107 -0.23 -12.26 2.55
N SER A 108 -0.10 -11.01 2.07
CA SER A 108 1.13 -10.24 2.17
C SER A 108 0.86 -8.75 2.40
N ALA A 109 1.84 -8.05 2.95
CA ALA A 109 1.89 -6.60 3.03
C ALA A 109 3.31 -6.07 2.78
N LEU A 110 3.42 -5.11 1.86
CA LEU A 110 4.60 -4.28 1.71
C LEU A 110 4.44 -3.00 2.52
N LEU A 111 5.31 -2.83 3.51
CA LEU A 111 5.44 -1.58 4.23
C LEU A 111 6.44 -0.69 3.51
N ASN A 112 6.11 0.58 3.37
CA ASN A 112 6.97 1.62 2.82
C ASN A 112 7.04 2.77 3.81
N LEU A 113 8.22 3.02 4.37
CA LEU A 113 8.51 4.19 5.20
C LEU A 113 9.18 5.28 4.35
N TYR A 114 8.42 6.34 4.13
CA TYR A 114 8.91 7.59 3.58
C TYR A 114 9.37 8.43 4.76
N ARG A 115 10.67 8.56 4.95
CA ARG A 115 11.26 9.25 6.12
C ARG A 115 10.92 10.73 6.15
N ASN A 116 10.75 11.32 4.97
CA ASN A 116 10.29 12.69 4.74
C ASN A 116 9.89 12.83 3.25
N GLY A 117 9.65 14.07 2.82
CA GLY A 117 9.29 14.42 1.45
C GLY A 117 10.34 14.17 0.38
N LYS A 118 11.59 13.86 0.73
CA LYS A 118 12.64 13.50 -0.25
C LYS A 118 12.54 12.03 -0.69
N ASP A 119 11.89 11.20 0.11
CA ASP A 119 11.56 9.83 -0.23
C ASP A 119 10.36 9.79 -1.19
N SER A 120 10.35 8.82 -2.11
CA SER A 120 9.37 8.73 -3.20
C SER A 120 9.25 7.31 -3.76
N VAL A 121 8.23 7.11 -4.59
CA VAL A 121 8.17 5.99 -5.53
C VAL A 121 7.81 6.58 -6.89
N ALA A 122 8.54 6.18 -7.94
CA ALA A 122 8.30 6.65 -9.29
C ALA A 122 7.02 6.03 -9.86
N TRP A 123 6.61 6.47 -11.06
CA TRP A 123 5.51 5.86 -11.80
C TRP A 123 5.72 4.36 -11.97
N HIS A 124 4.78 3.56 -11.45
CA HIS A 124 4.72 2.11 -11.57
C HIS A 124 3.26 1.65 -11.51
N SER A 125 3.04 0.36 -11.73
CA SER A 125 1.79 -0.33 -11.45
C SER A 125 2.12 -1.58 -10.66
N ASP A 126 1.19 -2.04 -9.82
CA ASP A 126 1.31 -3.33 -9.14
C ASP A 126 0.82 -4.42 -10.11
N ASP A 127 1.59 -4.67 -11.17
CA ASP A 127 1.26 -5.63 -12.25
C ASP A 127 2.22 -6.83 -12.31
N GLU A 128 2.85 -7.15 -11.17
CA GLU A 128 3.65 -8.36 -11.01
C GLU A 128 2.78 -9.62 -11.27
N PRO A 129 3.27 -10.60 -12.05
CA PRO A 129 2.51 -11.81 -12.37
C PRO A 129 1.98 -12.57 -11.14
N GLU A 130 2.73 -12.54 -10.04
CA GLU A 130 2.39 -13.17 -8.77
C GLU A 130 1.17 -12.51 -8.09
N LEU A 131 0.70 -11.36 -8.55
CA LEU A 131 -0.53 -10.71 -8.05
C LEU A 131 -1.78 -11.17 -8.82
N GLY A 132 -1.62 -11.92 -9.92
CA GLY A 132 -2.71 -12.27 -10.82
C GLY A 132 -3.17 -11.11 -11.71
N GLN A 133 -4.25 -11.31 -12.47
CA GLN A 133 -4.66 -10.35 -13.52
C GLN A 133 -5.35 -9.09 -12.97
N GLN A 134 -6.22 -9.22 -11.99
CA GLN A 134 -6.99 -8.11 -11.41
C GLN A 134 -6.81 -8.09 -9.89
N PRO A 135 -5.59 -7.79 -9.42
CA PRO A 135 -5.31 -7.81 -7.99
C PRO A 135 -6.14 -6.77 -7.26
N ILE A 136 -6.64 -7.17 -6.08
CA ILE A 136 -7.21 -6.24 -5.11
C ILE A 136 -6.06 -5.80 -4.20
N ILE A 137 -5.88 -4.49 -4.12
CA ILE A 137 -4.81 -3.87 -3.35
C ILE A 137 -5.42 -2.91 -2.35
N ALA A 138 -5.14 -3.13 -1.06
CA ALA A 138 -5.57 -2.24 0.01
C ALA A 138 -4.37 -1.48 0.59
N SER A 139 -4.41 -0.16 0.51
CA SER A 139 -3.30 0.74 0.83
C SER A 139 -3.67 1.65 2.01
N LEU A 140 -3.18 1.30 3.20
CA LEU A 140 -3.37 2.09 4.43
C LEU A 140 -2.23 3.11 4.59
N SER A 141 -2.58 4.36 4.90
CA SER A 141 -1.61 5.45 5.13
C SER A 141 -1.59 5.88 6.59
N LEU A 142 -0.41 6.07 7.16
CA LEU A 142 -0.18 6.53 8.54
C LEU A 142 0.85 7.67 8.53
N GLY A 143 0.62 8.72 9.33
CA GLY A 143 1.55 9.84 9.48
C GLY A 143 1.36 10.92 8.41
N ALA A 144 2.46 11.51 7.95
CA ALA A 144 2.42 12.70 7.12
C ALA A 144 1.60 12.50 5.83
N PRO A 145 0.71 13.45 5.47
CA PRO A 145 -0.05 13.35 4.23
C PRO A 145 0.86 13.46 3.02
N ARG A 146 0.59 12.68 1.97
CA ARG A 146 1.37 12.69 0.73
C ARG A 146 0.47 12.63 -0.49
N SER A 147 0.90 13.27 -1.57
CA SER A 147 0.24 13.15 -2.86
C SER A 147 0.36 11.72 -3.40
N PHE A 148 -0.75 11.13 -3.82
CA PHE A 148 -0.80 9.92 -4.64
C PHE A 148 -1.34 10.30 -6.01
N GLN A 149 -0.51 10.15 -7.03
CA GLN A 149 -0.86 10.58 -8.39
C GLN A 149 -1.08 9.35 -9.26
N LEU A 150 -2.14 9.37 -10.06
CA LEU A 150 -2.44 8.37 -11.07
C LEU A 150 -2.40 8.98 -12.47
N LYS A 151 -1.91 8.23 -13.46
CA LYS A 151 -2.00 8.56 -14.89
C LYS A 151 -2.39 7.31 -15.68
N HIS A 152 -3.26 7.48 -16.66
CA HIS A 152 -3.64 6.37 -17.54
C HIS A 152 -2.48 6.04 -18.48
N LYS A 153 -2.20 4.75 -18.72
CA LYS A 153 -1.05 4.28 -19.52
C LYS A 153 -1.21 4.61 -21.01
N LYS A 154 -2.44 4.64 -21.52
CA LYS A 154 -2.75 4.86 -22.95
C LYS A 154 -3.29 6.25 -23.28
N ASP A 155 -3.74 7.00 -22.28
CA ASP A 155 -4.35 8.31 -22.49
C ASP A 155 -3.65 9.36 -21.62
N PRO A 156 -2.80 10.24 -22.21
CA PRO A 156 -1.99 11.17 -21.44
C PRO A 156 -2.82 12.28 -20.76
N HIS A 157 -4.06 12.50 -21.17
CA HIS A 157 -4.94 13.51 -20.60
C HIS A 157 -5.67 13.03 -19.34
N LEU A 158 -5.74 11.71 -19.14
CA LEU A 158 -6.36 11.11 -17.97
C LEU A 158 -5.37 11.03 -16.82
N ARG A 159 -5.56 11.93 -15.85
CA ARG A 159 -4.77 12.03 -14.63
C ARG A 159 -5.68 12.24 -13.43
N HIS A 160 -5.27 11.71 -12.29
CA HIS A 160 -5.96 11.92 -11.04
C HIS A 160 -4.94 12.11 -9.91
N LYS A 161 -5.34 12.82 -8.86
CA LYS A 161 -4.50 13.07 -7.69
C LYS A 161 -5.36 12.97 -6.43
N LEU A 162 -4.88 12.18 -5.49
CA LEU A 162 -5.41 12.09 -4.13
C LEU A 162 -4.36 12.58 -3.14
N THR A 163 -4.82 13.12 -2.02
CA THR A 163 -3.98 13.34 -0.85
C THR A 163 -4.31 12.24 0.14
N LEU A 164 -3.39 11.29 0.34
CA LEU A 164 -3.58 10.22 1.31
C LEU A 164 -3.16 10.72 2.69
N THR A 165 -4.12 10.84 3.60
CA THR A 165 -3.94 11.35 4.97
C THR A 165 -3.69 10.22 5.95
N SER A 166 -3.24 10.56 7.17
CA SER A 166 -3.10 9.57 8.25
C SER A 166 -4.44 8.91 8.54
N GLY A 167 -4.44 7.58 8.68
CA GLY A 167 -5.64 6.79 8.91
C GLY A 167 -6.52 6.55 7.67
N SER A 168 -6.13 7.03 6.49
CA SER A 168 -6.88 6.79 5.26
C SER A 168 -6.58 5.42 4.64
N LEU A 169 -7.59 4.80 4.05
CA LEU A 169 -7.49 3.55 3.29
C LEU A 169 -7.89 3.81 1.84
N LEU A 170 -7.03 3.41 0.89
CA LEU A 170 -7.34 3.37 -0.54
C LEU A 170 -7.36 1.92 -1.00
N VAL A 171 -8.48 1.47 -1.56
CA VAL A 171 -8.61 0.16 -2.21
C VAL A 171 -8.65 0.33 -3.72
N MET A 172 -7.84 -0.44 -4.42
CA MET A 172 -7.76 -0.46 -5.88
C MET A 172 -8.15 -1.85 -6.40
N ARG A 173 -9.03 -1.91 -7.40
CA ARG A 173 -9.57 -3.17 -7.95
C ARG A 173 -9.64 -3.15 -9.48
N GLY A 174 -10.13 -4.26 -10.05
CA GLY A 174 -10.40 -4.40 -11.48
C GLY A 174 -9.15 -4.18 -12.33
N ASP A 175 -9.31 -3.45 -13.43
CA ASP A 175 -8.22 -3.20 -14.39
C ASP A 175 -7.28 -2.05 -13.98
N THR A 176 -7.40 -1.52 -12.76
CA THR A 176 -6.65 -0.35 -12.31
C THR A 176 -5.14 -0.52 -12.54
N GLN A 177 -4.55 -1.64 -12.14
CA GLN A 177 -3.11 -1.85 -12.29
C GLN A 177 -2.68 -2.10 -13.75
N GLN A 178 -3.58 -2.63 -14.57
CA GLN A 178 -3.32 -2.81 -16.00
C GLN A 178 -3.37 -1.49 -16.77
N CYS A 179 -4.31 -0.61 -16.43
CA CYS A 179 -4.63 0.60 -17.20
C CYS A 179 -4.01 1.88 -16.64
N TRP A 180 -3.69 1.92 -15.34
CA TRP A 180 -3.14 3.10 -14.66
C TRP A 180 -1.79 2.81 -14.02
N SER A 181 -0.92 3.81 -14.06
CA SER A 181 0.27 3.85 -13.22
C SER A 181 0.12 4.91 -12.15
N HIS A 182 0.74 4.68 -11.00
CA HIS A 182 0.70 5.56 -9.86
C HIS A 182 2.08 5.88 -9.30
N GLN A 183 2.17 6.96 -8.53
CA GLN A 183 3.40 7.39 -7.86
C GLN A 183 3.13 8.17 -6.57
N VAL A 184 4.15 8.22 -5.71
CA VAL A 184 4.25 9.18 -4.61
C VAL A 184 5.45 10.09 -4.90
N PRO A 185 5.24 11.31 -5.41
CA PRO A 185 6.32 12.20 -5.83
C PRO A 185 7.09 12.76 -4.63
N LYS A 186 8.29 13.29 -4.87
CA LYS A 186 9.01 14.06 -3.85
C LYS A 186 8.28 15.36 -3.54
N GLU A 187 8.14 15.66 -2.25
CA GLU A 187 7.48 16.86 -1.72
C GLU A 187 8.37 17.47 -0.63
N PRO A 188 9.47 18.17 -0.97
CA PRO A 188 10.53 18.55 -0.01
C PRO A 188 10.10 19.34 1.22
N ALA A 189 8.91 19.95 1.19
CA ALA A 189 8.32 20.67 2.31
C ALA A 189 7.78 19.73 3.42
N VAL A 190 7.53 18.45 3.13
CA VAL A 190 7.11 17.46 4.13
C VAL A 190 8.34 16.98 4.90
N THR A 191 8.36 17.18 6.21
CA THR A 191 9.51 16.85 7.07
C THR A 191 9.30 15.60 7.92
N GLU A 192 8.04 15.20 8.05
CA GLU A 192 7.53 14.16 8.93
C GLU A 192 7.42 12.82 8.19
N PRO A 193 7.55 11.69 8.92
CA PRO A 193 7.50 10.38 8.29
C PRO A 193 6.07 9.98 7.90
N ARG A 194 5.97 9.18 6.83
CA ARG A 194 4.77 8.46 6.43
C ARG A 194 5.07 6.98 6.31
N ILE A 195 4.24 6.15 6.95
CA ILE A 195 4.18 4.72 6.68
C ILE A 195 3.01 4.45 5.75
N ASN A 196 3.26 3.66 4.72
CA ASN A 196 2.24 3.09 3.85
C ASN A 196 2.29 1.58 3.95
N ILE A 197 1.15 0.95 4.15
CA ILE A 197 1.02 -0.50 4.24
C ILE A 197 0.14 -0.96 3.08
N THR A 198 0.73 -1.66 2.12
CA THR A 198 0.01 -2.14 0.94
C THR A 198 -0.21 -3.65 1.06
N PHE A 199 -1.45 -4.04 1.35
CA PHE A 199 -1.89 -5.43 1.45
C PHE A 199 -2.26 -5.99 0.09
N ARG A 200 -1.81 -7.22 -0.19
CA ARG A 200 -2.03 -7.92 -1.46
C ARG A 200 -2.22 -9.42 -1.24
N ASN A 201 -2.75 -10.10 -2.26
CA ASN A 201 -2.69 -11.55 -2.38
C ASN A 201 -1.61 -11.93 -3.39
N ILE A 202 -0.63 -12.70 -2.92
CA ILE A 202 0.32 -13.40 -3.77
C ILE A 202 -0.32 -14.72 -4.18
N VAL A 203 -0.55 -14.87 -5.47
CA VAL A 203 -0.96 -16.11 -6.12
C VAL A 203 0.31 -16.94 -6.31
N THR A 204 0.48 -17.98 -5.49
CA THR A 204 1.49 -19.00 -5.79
C THR A 204 1.08 -19.69 -7.08
N ASN A 205 1.87 -19.53 -8.14
CA ASN A 205 1.75 -20.43 -9.30
C ASN A 205 2.02 -21.84 -8.79
N SER A 206 0.93 -22.55 -8.55
CA SER A 206 0.94 -23.99 -8.31
C SER A 206 1.18 -24.63 -9.67
N ASN A 207 2.40 -24.51 -10.19
CA ASN A 207 2.82 -25.38 -11.28
C ASN A 207 2.93 -26.79 -10.68
N GLN A 208 1.85 -27.55 -10.86
CA GLN A 208 1.93 -29.00 -11.03
C GLN A 208 2.87 -29.33 -12.18
#